data_AF-A0A9N7RC55-F1
#
_entry.id   AF-A0A9N7RC55-F1
#
_cell.length_a   1.000
_cell.length_b   1.000
_cell.length_c   1.000
_cell.angle_alpha   90.00
_cell.angle_beta   90.00
_cell.angle_gamma   90.00
#
_symmetry.space_group_name_H-M   'P 1'
#
loop_
_entity.id
_entity.type
_entity.pdbx_description
1 polymer ?
#
loop_
_entity_poly.entity_id
_entity_poly.type
_entity_poly.pdbx_seq_one_letter_code
_entity_poly.pdbx_strand_id
1 'polypeptide(L)'
;MALFILDCDVQLYKTQTDFFRNAEFEYKGDANLLKKLDRNAKANNSIIEFVTSPNNPDGNLRVAVLQGASVRAVYDHAYYWPHFTAVPAPADEDIMIFTISKLTGHAGTRFGWAFIKDENVYQNMQAYIRAAELGISRKAQLRALKRMKTILQGNGTEIFNYAYHKMSDRWGKLSRIFSFSKRFSLQEIPPRFCNFFRKVRGPSPAYAWLKCEREGDTNCKSVLRAANIIGREGSLFNVENRYVRLSLLKSEDDFNLLLSRLNKLVAEEDGVKTM
;
A
#
# COMPACT_ATOMS: atom_id res chain seq x y z
N MET A 1 29.20 -9.47 -6.37
CA MET A 1 28.36 -8.50 -7.10
C MET A 1 27.21 -8.15 -6.17
N ALA A 2 27.06 -6.90 -5.76
CA ALA A 2 26.06 -6.53 -4.75
C ALA A 2 24.67 -6.42 -5.39
N LEU A 3 23.67 -6.92 -4.68
CA LEU A 3 22.25 -6.82 -5.02
C LEU A 3 21.70 -5.50 -4.46
N PHE A 4 21.19 -4.65 -5.34
CA PHE A 4 20.59 -3.39 -4.91
C PHE A 4 19.09 -3.53 -4.78
N ILE A 5 18.59 -3.25 -3.58
CA ILE A 5 17.16 -3.25 -3.30
C ILE A 5 16.64 -1.81 -3.37
N LEU A 6 15.58 -1.63 -4.16
CA LEU A 6 14.95 -0.33 -4.38
C LEU A 6 13.48 -0.40 -4.03
N ASP A 7 13.02 0.66 -3.36
CA ASP A 7 11.61 0.95 -3.13
C ASP A 7 11.45 2.45 -2.87
N CYS A 8 10.32 2.99 -3.26
CA CYS A 8 9.99 4.38 -3.03
C CYS A 8 9.02 4.55 -1.86
N ASP A 9 8.19 3.56 -1.53
CA ASP A 9 6.90 3.88 -0.95
C ASP A 9 6.60 3.16 0.37
N VAL A 10 7.21 2.02 0.69
CA VAL A 10 6.94 1.31 1.93
C VAL A 10 8.17 1.34 2.82
N GLN A 11 8.14 2.17 3.89
CA GLN A 11 9.22 2.26 4.89
C GLN A 11 9.78 0.90 5.32
N LEU A 12 8.91 -0.10 5.44
CA LEU A 12 9.27 -1.43 5.91
C LEU A 12 10.32 -2.09 5.01
N TYR A 13 10.29 -1.88 3.69
CA TYR A 13 11.29 -2.48 2.80
C TYR A 13 12.68 -1.90 3.07
N LYS A 14 12.80 -0.58 3.21
CA LYS A 14 14.05 0.04 3.65
C LYS A 14 14.48 -0.47 5.02
N THR A 15 13.62 -0.38 6.03
CA THR A 15 13.95 -0.75 7.41
C THR A 15 14.35 -2.22 7.53
N GLN A 16 13.63 -3.13 6.87
CA GLN A 16 13.96 -4.55 6.89
C GLN A 16 15.25 -4.84 6.12
N THR A 17 15.44 -4.23 4.95
CA THR A 17 16.67 -4.38 4.16
C THR A 17 17.89 -3.89 4.93
N ASP A 18 17.79 -2.74 5.58
CA ASP A 18 18.87 -2.18 6.40
C ASP A 18 19.16 -3.06 7.62
N PHE A 19 18.11 -3.60 8.26
CA PHE A 19 18.26 -4.47 9.43
C PHE A 19 18.98 -5.79 9.09
N PHE A 20 18.70 -6.38 7.94
CA PHE A 20 19.32 -7.64 7.48
C PHE A 20 20.52 -7.43 6.55
N ARG A 21 20.99 -6.18 6.38
CA ARG A 21 22.06 -5.83 5.43
C ARG A 21 23.30 -6.69 5.65
N ASN A 22 23.85 -7.19 4.56
CA ASN A 22 25.09 -7.97 4.55
C ASN A 22 25.90 -7.65 3.28
N ALA A 23 26.96 -8.42 3.01
CA ALA A 23 27.82 -8.21 1.85
C ALA A 23 27.13 -8.47 0.49
N GLU A 24 25.99 -9.16 0.49
CA GLU A 24 25.27 -9.58 -0.72
C GLU A 24 24.25 -8.55 -1.18
N PHE A 25 23.61 -7.80 -0.27
CA PHE A 25 22.59 -6.82 -0.64
C PHE A 25 22.61 -5.54 0.20
N GLU A 26 22.21 -4.44 -0.43
CA GLU A 26 22.01 -3.16 0.24
C GLU A 26 20.84 -2.35 -0.35
N TYR A 27 20.22 -1.53 0.48
CA TYR A 27 19.18 -0.61 0.04
C TYR A 27 19.81 0.59 -0.69
N LYS A 28 19.30 0.91 -1.88
CA LYS A 28 19.81 2.01 -2.73
C LYS A 28 18.81 3.15 -2.98
N GLY A 29 17.62 3.09 -2.40
CA GLY A 29 16.65 4.17 -2.49
C GLY A 29 15.62 3.99 -3.61
N ASP A 30 15.27 5.11 -4.23
CA ASP A 30 14.13 5.26 -5.12
C ASP A 30 14.44 4.77 -6.54
N ALA A 31 13.61 3.84 -7.06
CA ALA A 31 13.76 3.26 -8.39
C ALA A 31 13.59 4.29 -9.53
N ASN A 32 12.72 5.29 -9.37
CA ASN A 32 12.55 6.39 -10.33
C ASN A 32 13.76 7.34 -10.34
N LEU A 33 14.38 7.61 -9.19
CA LEU A 33 15.61 8.40 -9.13
C LEU A 33 16.74 7.66 -9.84
N LEU A 34 16.89 6.35 -9.61
CA LEU A 34 17.90 5.55 -10.31
C LEU A 34 17.66 5.55 -11.83
N LYS A 35 16.40 5.37 -12.27
CA LYS A 35 16.03 5.44 -13.69
C LYS A 35 16.45 6.76 -14.35
N LYS A 36 16.39 7.88 -13.64
CA LYS A 36 16.78 9.21 -14.13
C LYS A 36 18.29 9.40 -14.17
N LEU A 37 18.98 8.93 -13.13
CA LEU A 37 20.42 9.10 -12.98
C LEU A 37 21.22 8.19 -13.92
N ASP A 38 20.61 7.10 -14.41
CA ASP A 38 21.40 5.98 -14.89
C ASP A 38 21.01 5.41 -16.27
N ARG A 39 21.46 6.08 -17.35
CA ARG A 39 21.48 5.46 -18.70
C ARG A 39 22.70 4.55 -18.93
N ASN A 40 23.79 4.67 -18.15
CA ASN A 40 25.11 4.09 -18.49
C ASN A 40 25.82 3.26 -17.37
N ALA A 41 25.43 3.35 -16.10
CA ALA A 41 25.98 2.59 -14.96
C ALA A 41 25.25 1.27 -14.66
N LYS A 42 24.32 0.87 -15.55
CA LYS A 42 23.61 -0.42 -15.55
C LYS A 42 24.50 -1.67 -15.73
N ALA A 43 25.81 -1.54 -15.95
CA ALA A 43 26.60 -2.64 -16.50
C ALA A 43 26.86 -3.80 -15.52
N ASN A 44 26.99 -3.56 -14.20
CA ASN A 44 27.61 -4.55 -13.31
C ASN A 44 26.86 -4.91 -12.02
N ASN A 45 25.68 -4.37 -11.73
CA ASN A 45 24.96 -4.68 -10.48
C ASN A 45 23.58 -5.28 -10.72
N SER A 46 23.22 -6.32 -9.95
CA SER A 46 21.88 -6.91 -9.95
C SER A 46 20.96 -6.04 -9.10
N ILE A 47 19.75 -5.79 -9.58
CA ILE A 47 18.79 -4.90 -8.93
C ILE A 47 17.50 -5.67 -8.64
N ILE A 48 16.95 -5.52 -7.44
CA ILE A 48 15.58 -5.91 -7.08
C ILE A 48 14.77 -4.65 -6.80
N GLU A 49 13.73 -4.45 -7.59
CA GLU A 49 12.71 -3.42 -7.38
C GLU A 49 11.51 -4.03 -6.63
N PHE A 50 11.15 -3.47 -5.49
CA PHE A 50 9.86 -3.77 -4.86
C PHE A 50 8.79 -2.88 -5.49
N VAL A 51 7.74 -3.50 -6.03
CA VAL A 51 6.63 -2.80 -6.68
C VAL A 51 5.36 -3.06 -5.87
N THR A 52 4.88 -2.05 -5.14
CA THR A 52 3.62 -2.17 -4.39
C THR A 52 2.45 -1.73 -5.29
N SER A 53 1.49 -2.60 -5.57
CA SER A 53 0.39 -2.34 -6.52
C SER A 53 -0.92 -3.01 -6.09
N PRO A 54 -1.98 -2.28 -5.70
CA PRO A 54 -2.03 -0.85 -5.44
C PRO A 54 -1.01 -0.42 -4.40
N ASN A 55 -0.44 0.76 -4.65
CA ASN A 55 0.63 1.31 -3.87
C ASN A 55 0.17 1.77 -2.48
N ASN A 56 1.12 1.77 -1.55
CA ASN A 56 0.94 2.32 -0.22
C ASN A 56 1.89 3.51 -0.08
N PRO A 57 1.40 4.76 -0.10
CA PRO A 57 0.15 5.13 0.60
C PRO A 57 -1.02 5.50 -0.31
N ASP A 58 -0.79 5.83 -1.58
CA ASP A 58 -1.76 6.53 -2.42
C ASP A 58 -2.85 5.61 -3.03
N GLY A 59 -2.63 4.29 -3.09
CA GLY A 59 -3.58 3.35 -3.70
C GLY A 59 -3.53 3.31 -5.22
N ASN A 60 -2.54 3.93 -5.86
CA ASN A 60 -2.37 3.86 -7.31
C ASN A 60 -1.79 2.51 -7.75
N LEU A 61 -2.28 1.98 -8.87
CA LEU A 61 -1.66 0.82 -9.50
C LEU A 61 -0.27 1.20 -10.05
N ARG A 62 0.73 0.38 -9.77
CA ARG A 62 2.11 0.55 -10.21
C ARG A 62 2.61 -0.63 -11.00
N VAL A 63 3.62 -0.35 -11.80
CA VAL A 63 4.41 -1.32 -12.57
C VAL A 63 5.88 -1.02 -12.30
N ALA A 64 6.73 -2.03 -12.47
CA ALA A 64 8.18 -1.85 -12.36
C ALA A 64 8.66 -0.74 -13.31
N VAL A 65 9.51 0.16 -12.81
CA VAL A 65 10.02 1.29 -13.58
C VAL A 65 11.38 0.99 -14.20
N LEU A 66 12.12 0.05 -13.62
CA LEU A 66 13.42 -0.40 -14.10
C LEU A 66 13.29 -1.58 -15.06
N GLN A 67 14.21 -1.64 -16.01
CA GLN A 67 14.25 -2.66 -17.06
C GLN A 67 15.70 -3.06 -17.35
N GLY A 68 15.91 -4.35 -17.60
CA GLY A 68 17.21 -4.92 -17.97
C GLY A 68 17.33 -6.38 -17.53
N ALA A 69 18.26 -7.12 -18.14
CA ALA A 69 18.50 -8.53 -17.83
C ALA A 69 18.92 -8.77 -16.37
N SER A 70 19.57 -7.79 -15.74
CA SER A 70 20.02 -7.83 -14.34
C SER A 70 19.01 -7.23 -13.34
N VAL A 71 17.83 -6.81 -13.80
CA VAL A 71 16.77 -6.26 -12.96
C VAL A 71 15.72 -7.33 -12.71
N ARG A 72 15.27 -7.45 -11.46
CA ARG A 72 14.12 -8.26 -11.05
C ARG A 72 13.15 -7.40 -10.28
N ALA A 73 11.87 -7.76 -10.31
CA ALA A 73 10.82 -7.07 -9.58
C ALA A 73 10.08 -8.04 -8.67
N VAL A 74 9.79 -7.61 -7.45
CA VAL A 74 8.91 -8.30 -6.50
C VAL A 74 7.64 -7.48 -6.35
N TYR A 75 6.51 -8.01 -6.81
CA TYR A 75 5.23 -7.33 -6.77
C TYR A 75 4.50 -7.61 -5.46
N ASP A 76 4.32 -6.59 -4.63
CA ASP A 76 3.44 -6.63 -3.46
C ASP A 76 2.00 -6.29 -3.83
N HIS A 77 1.18 -7.33 -3.88
CA HIS A 77 -0.24 -7.29 -4.17
C HIS A 77 -1.11 -7.43 -2.91
N ALA A 78 -0.61 -7.04 -1.74
CA ALA A 78 -1.40 -7.01 -0.51
C ALA A 78 -2.75 -6.29 -0.67
N TYR A 79 -2.81 -5.22 -1.47
CA TYR A 79 -4.04 -4.46 -1.73
C TYR A 79 -4.70 -4.76 -3.08
N TYR A 80 -4.22 -5.73 -3.87
CA TYR A 80 -4.75 -6.03 -5.22
C TYR A 80 -6.04 -6.85 -5.16
N TRP A 81 -7.04 -6.29 -4.50
CA TRP A 81 -8.35 -6.89 -4.29
C TRP A 81 -9.44 -5.89 -4.66
N PRO A 82 -10.63 -6.36 -5.08
CA PRO A 82 -11.80 -5.52 -5.34
C PRO A 82 -12.20 -4.62 -4.15
N HIS A 83 -11.69 -4.87 -2.95
CA HIS A 83 -11.83 -4.00 -1.78
C HIS A 83 -11.29 -2.59 -2.05
N PHE A 84 -10.12 -2.51 -2.69
CA PHE A 84 -9.29 -1.30 -2.70
C PHE A 84 -9.13 -0.69 -4.10
N THR A 85 -9.19 -1.52 -5.14
CA THR A 85 -8.95 -1.08 -6.52
C THR A 85 -9.91 -1.72 -7.50
N ALA A 86 -10.11 -1.07 -8.64
CA ALA A 86 -10.66 -1.73 -9.81
C ALA A 86 -9.60 -2.71 -10.34
N VAL A 87 -9.93 -4.00 -10.45
CA VAL A 87 -9.00 -5.02 -10.94
C VAL A 87 -8.95 -4.95 -12.47
N PRO A 88 -7.87 -4.46 -13.10
CA PRO A 88 -7.79 -4.29 -14.55
C PRO A 88 -7.57 -5.58 -15.31
N ALA A 89 -6.92 -6.57 -14.69
CA ALA A 89 -6.59 -7.89 -15.25
C ALA A 89 -6.11 -8.82 -14.12
N PRO A 90 -6.11 -10.15 -14.31
CA PRO A 90 -5.29 -11.03 -13.48
C PRO A 90 -3.83 -10.56 -13.45
N ALA A 91 -3.20 -10.61 -12.27
CA ALA A 91 -1.78 -10.35 -12.12
C ALA A 91 -0.95 -11.51 -12.73
N ASP A 92 0.19 -11.20 -13.36
CA ASP A 92 1.00 -12.17 -14.12
C ASP A 92 2.51 -11.87 -14.07
N GLU A 93 2.99 -11.41 -12.92
CA GLU A 93 4.38 -11.07 -12.68
C GLU A 93 5.19 -12.29 -12.20
N ASP A 94 6.53 -12.23 -12.32
CA ASP A 94 7.41 -13.36 -11.99
C ASP A 94 7.41 -13.74 -10.51
N ILE A 95 7.31 -12.72 -9.65
CA ILE A 95 7.23 -12.87 -8.19
C ILE A 95 6.11 -11.95 -7.70
N MET A 96 5.05 -12.56 -7.20
CA MET A 96 3.89 -11.84 -6.64
C MET A 96 3.65 -12.27 -5.21
N ILE A 97 3.52 -11.34 -4.27
CA ILE A 97 3.23 -11.61 -2.86
C ILE A 97 1.84 -11.10 -2.46
N PHE A 98 1.17 -11.86 -1.60
CA PHE A 98 -0.18 -11.61 -1.14
C PHE A 98 -0.32 -11.92 0.36
N THR A 99 -1.36 -11.38 1.01
CA THR A 99 -1.62 -11.63 2.43
C THR A 99 -3.10 -11.67 2.79
N ILE A 100 -3.47 -12.55 3.72
CA ILE A 100 -4.83 -12.55 4.28
C ILE A 100 -5.10 -11.32 5.17
N SER A 101 -4.04 -10.60 5.57
CA SER A 101 -4.13 -9.40 6.41
C SER A 101 -4.99 -8.31 5.77
N LYS A 102 -4.93 -8.19 4.44
CA LYS A 102 -5.63 -7.17 3.65
C LYS A 102 -6.76 -7.74 2.81
N LEU A 103 -6.75 -9.04 2.51
CA LEU A 103 -7.90 -9.73 1.93
C LEU A 103 -9.04 -9.95 2.93
N THR A 104 -8.76 -10.41 4.14
CA THR A 104 -9.79 -10.87 5.10
C THR A 104 -9.78 -10.12 6.45
N GLY A 105 -8.88 -9.15 6.61
CA GLY A 105 -8.67 -8.44 7.89
C GLY A 105 -7.96 -9.26 8.97
N HIS A 106 -7.55 -10.50 8.69
CA HIS A 106 -6.96 -11.41 9.68
C HIS A 106 -5.46 -11.18 9.93
N ALA A 107 -5.05 -9.93 10.14
CA ALA A 107 -3.65 -9.51 10.20
C ALA A 107 -2.83 -10.21 11.32
N GLY A 108 -3.46 -10.56 12.44
CA GLY A 108 -2.83 -11.28 13.55
C GLY A 108 -2.54 -12.75 13.27
N THR A 109 -3.07 -13.31 12.18
CA THR A 109 -2.79 -14.71 11.77
C THR A 109 -1.40 -14.85 11.16
N ARG A 110 -0.77 -13.74 10.73
CA ARG A 110 0.58 -13.71 10.14
C ARG A 110 0.73 -14.70 8.98
N PHE A 111 -0.22 -14.67 8.04
CA PHE A 111 -0.21 -15.57 6.89
C PHE A 111 -0.20 -14.79 5.57
N GLY A 112 0.77 -15.11 4.72
CA GLY A 112 0.93 -14.61 3.36
C GLY A 112 1.42 -15.73 2.45
N TRP A 113 1.42 -15.48 1.15
CA TRP A 113 1.89 -16.43 0.15
C TRP A 113 2.53 -15.69 -1.01
N ALA A 114 3.37 -16.40 -1.76
CA ALA A 114 3.99 -15.92 -2.97
C ALA A 114 3.65 -16.86 -4.14
N PHE A 115 3.39 -16.29 -5.32
CA PHE A 115 3.45 -17.01 -6.58
C PHE A 115 4.79 -16.68 -7.25
N ILE A 116 5.51 -17.72 -7.66
CA ILE A 116 6.89 -17.63 -8.15
C ILE A 116 6.98 -18.48 -9.42
N LYS A 117 7.37 -17.85 -10.53
CA LYS A 117 7.53 -18.55 -11.82
C LYS A 117 8.86 -19.29 -11.94
N ASP A 118 9.94 -18.70 -11.43
CA ASP A 118 11.29 -19.28 -11.49
C ASP A 118 11.49 -20.33 -10.38
N GLU A 119 11.77 -21.56 -10.78
CA GLU A 119 11.97 -22.67 -9.84
C GLU A 119 13.15 -22.44 -8.88
N ASN A 120 14.26 -21.87 -9.34
CA ASN A 120 15.42 -21.62 -8.48
C ASN A 120 15.08 -20.59 -7.39
N VAL A 121 14.32 -19.55 -7.75
CA VAL A 121 13.83 -18.57 -6.76
C VAL A 121 12.90 -19.25 -5.75
N TYR A 122 11.99 -20.11 -6.22
CA TYR A 122 11.10 -20.88 -5.35
C TYR A 122 11.88 -21.77 -4.37
N GLN A 123 12.87 -22.53 -4.85
CA GLN A 123 13.68 -23.41 -4.00
C GLN A 123 14.49 -22.60 -2.97
N ASN A 124 15.06 -21.45 -3.36
CA ASN A 124 15.76 -20.55 -2.46
C ASN A 124 14.82 -19.99 -1.36
N MET A 125 13.61 -19.57 -1.72
CA MET A 125 12.61 -19.13 -0.74
C MET A 125 12.19 -20.25 0.21
N GLN A 126 12.04 -21.48 -0.28
CA GLN A 126 11.73 -22.65 0.55
C GLN A 126 12.88 -22.97 1.52
N ALA A 127 14.14 -22.89 1.06
CA ALA A 127 15.31 -23.07 1.90
C ALA A 127 15.36 -22.02 3.02
N TYR A 128 15.09 -20.75 2.70
CA TYR A 128 14.99 -19.67 3.69
C TYR A 128 13.89 -19.94 4.74
N ILE A 129 12.67 -20.29 4.31
CA ILE A 129 11.55 -20.57 5.24
C ILE A 129 11.89 -21.74 6.17
N ARG A 130 12.57 -22.78 5.67
CA ARG A 130 13.02 -23.90 6.50
C ARG A 130 14.06 -23.45 7.52
N ALA A 131 15.07 -22.67 7.10
CA ALA A 131 16.14 -22.22 7.97
C ALA A 131 15.67 -21.21 9.03
N ALA A 132 14.81 -20.26 8.64
CA ALA A 132 14.39 -19.16 9.50
C ALA A 132 13.22 -19.53 10.43
N GLU A 133 12.27 -20.35 9.97
CA GLU A 133 11.00 -20.56 10.68
C GLU A 133 10.64 -22.05 10.88
N LEU A 134 11.40 -22.99 10.30
CA LEU A 134 11.03 -24.43 10.22
C LEU A 134 9.64 -24.64 9.58
N GLY A 135 9.21 -23.70 8.74
CA GLY A 135 7.90 -23.68 8.11
C GLY A 135 6.85 -22.83 8.83
N ILE A 136 5.63 -22.81 8.26
CA ILE A 136 4.55 -21.94 8.75
C ILE A 136 3.66 -22.68 9.75
N SER A 137 3.17 -21.96 10.78
CA SER A 137 2.23 -22.47 11.78
C SER A 137 1.02 -23.21 11.16
N ARG A 138 0.79 -24.46 11.57
CA ARG A 138 -0.36 -25.26 11.11
C ARG A 138 -1.70 -24.64 11.52
N LYS A 139 -1.76 -23.96 12.68
CA LYS A 139 -2.95 -23.21 13.12
C LYS A 139 -3.23 -22.03 12.18
N ALA A 140 -2.19 -21.31 11.76
CA ALA A 140 -2.32 -20.21 10.80
C ALA A 140 -2.83 -20.74 9.44
N GLN A 141 -2.24 -21.83 8.94
CA GLN A 141 -2.67 -22.49 7.71
C GLN A 141 -4.13 -22.96 7.77
N LEU A 142 -4.53 -23.66 8.84
CA LEU A 142 -5.90 -24.14 9.01
C LEU A 142 -6.90 -22.98 9.06
N ARG A 143 -6.56 -21.89 9.78
CA ARG A 143 -7.39 -20.69 9.84
C ARG A 143 -7.52 -20.03 8.47
N ALA A 144 -6.40 -19.85 7.75
CA ALA A 144 -6.39 -19.30 6.41
C ALA A 144 -7.25 -20.15 5.45
N LEU A 145 -7.06 -21.48 5.45
CA LEU A 145 -7.84 -22.41 4.63
C LEU A 145 -9.34 -22.29 4.89
N LYS A 146 -9.77 -22.27 6.16
CA LYS A 146 -11.20 -22.09 6.50
C LYS A 146 -11.76 -20.76 5.97
N ARG A 147 -11.00 -19.67 6.08
CA ARG A 147 -11.42 -18.36 5.54
C ARG A 147 -11.49 -18.36 4.02
N MET A 148 -10.49 -18.90 3.32
CA MET A 148 -10.51 -18.99 1.86
C MET A 148 -11.69 -19.84 1.37
N LYS A 149 -11.96 -20.98 2.01
CA LYS A 149 -13.15 -21.79 1.70
C LYS A 149 -14.45 -21.01 1.88
N THR A 150 -14.56 -20.21 2.94
CA THR A 150 -15.75 -19.36 3.18
C THR A 150 -15.90 -18.30 2.10
N ILE A 151 -14.79 -17.65 1.68
CA ILE A 151 -14.82 -16.63 0.61
C ILE A 151 -15.29 -17.25 -0.71
N LEU A 152 -14.93 -18.50 -0.98
CA LEU A 152 -15.28 -19.20 -2.22
C LEU A 152 -16.67 -19.86 -2.19
N GLN A 153 -17.42 -19.76 -1.09
CA GLN A 153 -18.81 -20.24 -1.05
C GLN A 153 -19.71 -19.38 -1.95
N GLY A 154 -20.77 -19.99 -2.48
CA GLY A 154 -21.68 -19.33 -3.41
C GLY A 154 -20.96 -18.92 -4.70
N ASN A 155 -21.12 -17.66 -5.12
CA ASN A 155 -20.45 -17.12 -6.31
C ASN A 155 -19.08 -16.46 -5.99
N GLY A 156 -18.64 -16.52 -4.74
CA GLY A 156 -17.37 -15.95 -4.30
C GLY A 156 -17.27 -14.42 -4.33
N THR A 157 -18.40 -13.70 -4.41
CA THR A 157 -18.39 -12.23 -4.55
C THR A 157 -18.79 -11.47 -3.30
N GLU A 158 -19.35 -12.13 -2.28
CA GLU A 158 -20.01 -11.48 -1.15
C GLU A 158 -19.07 -10.56 -0.35
N ILE A 159 -17.91 -11.06 0.07
CA ILE A 159 -16.91 -10.27 0.81
C ILE A 159 -16.43 -9.07 -0.02
N PHE A 160 -16.26 -9.25 -1.33
CA PHE A 160 -15.75 -8.23 -2.24
C PHE A 160 -16.79 -7.14 -2.48
N ASN A 161 -18.06 -7.51 -2.65
CA ASN A 161 -19.18 -6.58 -2.71
C ASN A 161 -19.26 -5.79 -1.40
N TYR A 162 -19.31 -6.47 -0.25
CA TYR A 162 -19.36 -5.81 1.05
C TYR A 162 -18.20 -4.83 1.25
N ALA A 163 -16.97 -5.29 1.01
CA ALA A 163 -15.77 -4.49 1.21
C ALA A 163 -15.71 -3.30 0.26
N TYR A 164 -16.04 -3.47 -1.02
CA TYR A 164 -16.09 -2.35 -1.96
C TYR A 164 -17.11 -1.29 -1.52
N HIS A 165 -18.35 -1.68 -1.19
CA HIS A 165 -19.36 -0.73 -0.73
C HIS A 165 -18.91 0.01 0.52
N LYS A 166 -18.35 -0.71 1.50
CA LYS A 166 -17.86 -0.11 2.75
C LYS A 166 -16.72 0.88 2.51
N MET A 167 -15.72 0.49 1.71
CA MET A 167 -14.57 1.33 1.42
C MET A 167 -14.92 2.53 0.53
N SER A 168 -15.85 2.35 -0.42
CA SER A 168 -16.35 3.43 -1.29
C SER A 168 -17.15 4.45 -0.49
N ASP A 169 -17.99 4.02 0.46
CA ASP A 169 -18.72 4.91 1.37
C ASP A 169 -17.76 5.71 2.27
N ARG A 170 -16.77 5.04 2.87
CA ARG A 170 -15.74 5.69 3.69
C ARG A 170 -14.95 6.72 2.88
N TRP A 171 -14.52 6.37 1.67
CA TRP A 171 -13.83 7.30 0.78
C TRP A 171 -14.72 8.50 0.44
N GLY A 172 -15.97 8.27 0.00
CA GLY A 172 -16.90 9.35 -0.35
C GLY A 172 -17.18 10.32 0.80
N LYS A 173 -17.41 9.81 2.01
CA LYS A 173 -17.59 10.64 3.22
C LYS A 173 -16.37 11.49 3.53
N LEU A 174 -15.17 10.89 3.48
CA LEU A 174 -13.93 11.60 3.78
C LEU A 174 -13.58 12.62 2.70
N SER A 175 -13.66 12.26 1.42
CA SER A 175 -13.36 13.18 0.31
C SER A 175 -14.27 14.40 0.30
N ARG A 176 -15.53 14.26 0.72
CA ARG A 176 -16.48 15.38 0.83
C ARG A 176 -16.07 16.41 1.89
N ILE A 177 -15.36 16.01 2.94
CA ILE A 177 -14.86 16.96 3.95
C ILE A 177 -13.84 17.92 3.31
N PHE A 178 -12.97 17.39 2.46
CA PHE A 178 -11.89 18.17 1.85
C PHE A 178 -12.28 18.85 0.53
N SER A 179 -13.44 18.53 -0.07
CA SER A 179 -13.84 19.10 -1.36
C SER A 179 -13.98 20.61 -1.38
N PHE A 180 -14.14 21.24 -0.21
CA PHE A 180 -14.20 22.70 -0.04
C PHE A 180 -12.98 23.29 0.68
N SER A 181 -12.07 22.44 1.18
CA SER A 181 -10.84 22.88 1.85
C SER A 181 -9.84 23.40 0.81
N LYS A 182 -9.15 24.48 1.15
CA LYS A 182 -7.94 24.92 0.41
C LYS A 182 -6.66 24.57 1.17
N ARG A 183 -6.76 24.18 2.43
CA ARG A 183 -5.63 23.81 3.28
C ARG A 183 -5.16 22.38 3.06
N PHE A 184 -6.06 21.49 2.64
CA PHE A 184 -5.75 20.07 2.45
C PHE A 184 -6.13 19.57 1.07
N SER A 185 -5.32 18.67 0.51
CA SER A 185 -5.63 17.91 -0.70
C SER A 185 -5.48 16.41 -0.44
N LEU A 186 -6.16 15.61 -1.27
CA LEU A 186 -6.10 14.15 -1.25
C LEU A 186 -5.44 13.62 -2.51
N GLN A 187 -5.06 12.35 -2.50
CA GLN A 187 -4.61 11.68 -3.72
C GLN A 187 -5.69 11.67 -4.80
N GLU A 188 -5.25 11.71 -6.06
CA GLU A 188 -6.10 11.48 -7.21
C GLU A 188 -6.09 10.00 -7.59
N ILE A 189 -7.29 9.40 -7.69
CA ILE A 189 -7.48 8.05 -8.21
C ILE A 189 -8.66 8.09 -9.17
N PRO A 190 -8.44 7.94 -10.50
CA PRO A 190 -9.52 8.02 -11.47
C PRO A 190 -10.43 6.79 -11.41
N PRO A 191 -11.73 6.91 -11.72
CA PRO A 191 -12.59 5.77 -11.97
C PRO A 191 -12.03 4.88 -13.08
N ARG A 192 -12.14 3.56 -12.93
CA ARG A 192 -11.61 2.58 -13.89
C ARG A 192 -12.58 1.41 -14.05
N PHE A 193 -12.51 0.75 -15.21
CA PHE A 193 -13.20 -0.52 -15.44
C PHE A 193 -12.59 -1.61 -14.56
N CYS A 194 -13.45 -2.37 -13.87
CA CYS A 194 -13.05 -3.49 -13.03
C CYS A 194 -13.53 -4.79 -13.67
N ASN A 195 -12.61 -5.67 -14.07
CA ASN A 195 -12.96 -6.97 -14.66
C ASN A 195 -13.72 -7.87 -13.68
N PHE A 196 -13.41 -7.79 -12.39
CA PHE A 196 -14.11 -8.58 -11.37
C PHE A 196 -15.61 -8.21 -11.28
N PHE A 197 -15.93 -6.91 -11.23
CA PHE A 197 -17.31 -6.42 -11.15
C PHE A 197 -17.97 -6.19 -12.51
N ARG A 198 -17.21 -6.28 -13.61
CA ARG A 198 -17.63 -5.97 -14.99
C ARG A 198 -18.31 -4.62 -15.15
N LYS A 199 -17.79 -3.60 -14.46
CA LYS A 199 -18.29 -2.21 -14.54
C LYS A 199 -17.19 -1.20 -14.24
N VAL A 200 -17.40 0.04 -14.67
CA VAL A 200 -16.62 1.18 -14.18
C VAL A 200 -17.02 1.45 -12.73
N ARG A 201 -16.02 1.64 -11.87
CA ARG A 201 -16.22 1.96 -10.46
C ARG A 201 -15.28 3.09 -10.02
N GLY A 202 -15.75 3.84 -9.03
CA GLY A 202 -14.94 4.85 -8.35
C GLY A 202 -13.86 4.25 -7.44
N PRO A 203 -13.00 5.12 -6.90
CA PRO A 203 -11.95 4.75 -5.94
C PRO A 203 -12.52 4.26 -4.60
N SER A 204 -11.79 3.35 -3.95
CA SER A 204 -12.08 2.88 -2.59
C SER A 204 -10.79 2.50 -1.81
N PRO A 205 -9.78 3.39 -1.75
CA PRO A 205 -8.45 3.06 -1.28
C PRO A 205 -8.43 2.68 0.21
N ALA A 206 -7.42 1.92 0.62
CA ALA A 206 -7.19 1.57 2.02
C ALA A 206 -6.81 2.76 2.92
N TYR A 207 -6.28 3.82 2.31
CA TYR A 207 -5.74 4.98 2.99
C TYR A 207 -6.16 6.27 2.30
N ALA A 208 -6.35 7.33 3.08
CA ALA A 208 -6.32 8.68 2.58
C ALA A 208 -4.88 9.19 2.69
N TRP A 209 -4.36 9.70 1.57
CA TRP A 209 -3.05 10.28 1.45
C TRP A 209 -3.21 11.79 1.39
N LEU A 210 -3.17 12.41 2.57
CA LEU A 210 -3.50 13.81 2.77
C LEU A 210 -2.24 14.65 2.65
N LYS A 211 -2.32 15.77 1.95
CA LYS A 211 -1.27 16.79 1.91
C LYS A 211 -1.76 18.09 2.54
N CYS A 212 -0.92 18.73 3.34
CA CYS A 212 -1.12 20.11 3.80
C CYS A 212 -0.58 21.10 2.76
N GLU A 213 -1.45 21.91 2.18
CA GLU A 213 -1.14 22.85 1.10
C GLU A 213 -0.74 24.24 1.61
N ARG A 214 -1.16 24.62 2.83
CA ARG A 214 -0.77 25.91 3.41
C ARG A 214 0.75 25.97 3.58
N GLU A 215 1.37 27.08 3.16
CA GLU A 215 2.83 27.22 3.19
C GLU A 215 3.41 27.02 4.59
N GLY A 216 2.75 27.55 5.63
CA GLY A 216 3.14 27.39 7.03
C GLY A 216 2.93 25.99 7.63
N ASP A 217 2.13 25.13 7.00
CA ASP A 217 1.86 23.76 7.47
C ASP A 217 2.97 22.80 6.97
N THR A 218 4.23 23.08 7.31
CA THR A 218 5.41 22.30 6.85
C THR A 218 5.48 20.90 7.46
N ASN A 219 4.83 20.67 8.60
CA ASN A 219 4.69 19.37 9.24
C ASN A 219 3.21 19.03 9.45
N CYS A 220 2.64 18.32 8.47
CA CYS A 220 1.22 18.01 8.44
C CYS A 220 0.83 16.99 9.54
N LYS A 221 1.76 16.15 10.00
CA LYS A 221 1.53 15.26 11.15
C LYS A 221 1.31 16.07 12.42
N SER A 222 2.07 17.15 12.65
CA SER A 222 1.87 18.04 13.79
C SER A 222 0.53 18.77 13.73
N VAL A 223 0.13 19.25 12.55
CA VAL A 223 -1.19 19.87 12.30
C VAL A 223 -2.32 18.91 12.69
N LEU A 224 -2.29 17.68 12.18
CA LEU A 224 -3.29 16.67 12.50
C LEU A 224 -3.25 16.25 13.98
N ARG A 225 -2.05 16.17 14.58
CA ARG A 225 -1.89 15.82 16.00
C ARG A 225 -2.54 16.86 16.92
N ALA A 226 -2.46 18.15 16.59
CA ALA A 226 -3.14 19.22 17.31
C ALA A 226 -4.68 19.05 17.27
N ALA A 227 -5.21 18.50 16.18
CA ALA A 227 -6.61 18.10 16.04
C ALA A 227 -6.92 16.71 16.63
N ASN A 228 -6.00 16.11 17.40
CA ASN A 228 -6.07 14.75 17.95
C ASN A 228 -6.19 13.65 16.88
N ILE A 229 -5.69 13.86 15.67
CA ILE A 229 -5.65 12.87 14.61
C ILE A 229 -4.22 12.30 14.52
N ILE A 230 -4.11 10.97 14.49
CA ILE A 230 -2.83 10.28 14.37
C ILE A 230 -2.77 9.59 13.00
N GLY A 231 -1.80 9.99 12.20
CA GLY A 231 -1.46 9.34 10.92
C GLY A 231 0.03 9.01 10.83
N ARG A 232 0.44 8.45 9.69
CA ARG A 232 1.86 8.21 9.40
C ARG A 232 2.41 9.32 8.52
N GLU A 233 3.49 9.96 8.96
CA GLU A 233 4.14 11.08 8.25
C GLU A 233 4.78 10.67 6.93
N GLY A 234 4.89 11.65 6.02
CA GLY A 234 5.40 11.46 4.67
C GLY A 234 6.85 10.99 4.58
N SER A 235 7.70 11.37 5.52
CA SER A 235 9.10 10.90 5.52
C SER A 235 9.25 9.39 5.64
N LEU A 236 8.24 8.67 6.16
CA LEU A 236 8.20 7.20 6.16
C LEU A 236 7.91 6.62 4.75
N PHE A 237 7.59 7.45 3.77
CA PHE A 237 7.26 7.08 2.40
C PHE A 237 8.19 7.82 1.42
N ASN A 238 9.39 8.21 1.88
CA ASN A 238 10.41 8.96 1.13
C ASN A 238 9.91 10.28 0.49
N VAL A 239 8.93 10.91 1.11
CA VAL A 239 8.36 12.20 0.66
C VAL A 239 8.35 13.21 1.80
N GLU A 240 8.08 14.47 1.47
CA GLU A 240 8.08 15.56 2.45
C GLU A 240 7.04 15.38 3.57
N ASN A 241 7.31 15.95 4.75
CA ASN A 241 6.42 15.89 5.92
C ASN A 241 5.13 16.73 5.76
N ARG A 242 4.90 17.32 4.59
CA ARG A 242 3.59 17.86 4.20
C ARG A 242 2.54 16.79 3.97
N TYR A 243 2.94 15.52 3.82
CA TYR A 243 2.00 14.42 3.64
C TYR A 243 1.77 13.60 4.92
N VAL A 244 0.55 13.06 5.06
CA VAL A 244 0.17 12.10 6.10
C VAL A 244 -0.75 11.02 5.54
N ARG A 245 -0.45 9.76 5.87
CA ARG A 245 -1.31 8.61 5.58
C ARG A 245 -2.30 8.36 6.73
N LEU A 246 -3.59 8.43 6.43
CA LEU A 246 -4.69 8.13 7.34
C LEU A 246 -5.34 6.78 6.97
N SER A 247 -5.60 5.92 7.95
CA SER A 247 -6.17 4.59 7.69
C SER A 247 -7.69 4.62 7.61
N LEU A 248 -8.22 4.06 6.51
CA LEU A 248 -9.65 3.89 6.30
C LEU A 248 -10.10 2.45 6.57
N LEU A 249 -9.26 1.62 7.20
CA LEU A 249 -9.47 0.19 7.42
C LEU A 249 -9.87 -0.18 8.86
N LYS A 250 -9.91 0.80 9.77
CA LYS A 250 -10.18 0.55 11.20
C LYS A 250 -11.67 0.32 11.48
N SER A 251 -12.08 0.27 12.75
CA SER A 251 -13.49 0.13 13.12
C SER A 251 -14.35 1.30 12.64
N GLU A 252 -15.67 1.17 12.71
CA GLU A 252 -16.58 2.29 12.44
C GLU A 252 -16.38 3.44 13.44
N ASP A 253 -16.16 3.13 14.72
CA ASP A 253 -15.93 4.16 15.75
C ASP A 253 -14.66 4.98 15.46
N ASP A 254 -13.58 4.30 15.08
CA ASP A 254 -12.34 4.95 14.66
C ASP A 254 -12.56 5.87 13.46
N PHE A 255 -13.34 5.40 12.47
CA PHE A 255 -13.62 6.16 11.26
C PHE A 255 -14.55 7.36 11.52
N ASN A 256 -15.60 7.18 12.33
CA ASN A 256 -16.52 8.25 12.69
C ASN A 256 -15.83 9.33 13.53
N LEU A 257 -14.96 8.93 14.46
CA LEU A 257 -14.13 9.86 15.24
C LEU A 257 -13.18 10.64 14.34
N LEU A 258 -12.57 9.98 13.34
CA LEU A 258 -11.74 10.65 12.33
C LEU A 258 -12.55 11.69 11.55
N LEU A 259 -13.73 11.35 11.03
CA LEU A 259 -14.58 12.29 10.29
C LEU A 259 -15.00 13.49 11.16
N SER A 260 -15.37 13.26 12.43
CA SER A 260 -15.74 14.32 13.36
C SER A 260 -14.59 15.32 13.55
N ARG A 261 -13.37 14.82 13.81
CA ARG A 261 -12.18 15.66 13.99
C ARG A 261 -11.77 16.40 12.72
N LEU A 262 -11.86 15.74 11.56
CA LEU A 262 -11.56 16.36 10.27
C LEU A 262 -12.55 17.48 9.91
N ASN A 263 -13.84 17.27 10.13
CA ASN A 263 -14.86 18.31 9.90
C ASN A 263 -14.58 19.55 10.75
N LYS A 264 -14.25 19.37 12.03
CA LYS A 264 -13.88 20.49 12.91
C LYS A 264 -12.63 21.21 12.39
N LEU A 265 -11.59 20.46 12.03
CA LEU A 265 -10.32 21.01 11.54
C LEU A 265 -10.48 21.81 10.23
N VAL A 266 -11.34 21.35 9.32
CA VAL A 266 -11.60 22.05 8.05
C VAL A 266 -12.50 23.27 8.28
N ALA A 267 -13.51 23.19 9.15
CA ALA A 267 -14.39 24.33 9.46
C ALA A 267 -13.63 25.52 10.09
N GLU A 268 -12.56 25.24 10.85
CA GLU A 268 -11.66 26.28 11.39
C GLU A 268 -10.92 27.07 10.29
N GLU A 269 -10.78 26.55 9.06
CA GLU A 269 -10.19 27.30 7.93
C GLU A 269 -11.03 28.51 7.53
N ASP A 270 -12.35 28.40 7.59
CA ASP A 270 -13.26 29.47 7.18
C ASP A 270 -13.45 30.53 8.28
N GLY A 271 -13.30 30.14 9.55
CA GLY A 271 -13.33 31.07 10.69
C GLY A 271 -12.16 32.07 10.70
N VAL A 272 -11.00 31.73 10.13
CA VAL A 272 -9.84 32.64 10.05
C VAL A 272 -10.03 33.74 9.00
N LYS A 273 -11.00 33.61 8.07
CA LYS A 273 -11.34 34.68 7.11
C LYS A 273 -12.27 35.75 7.70
N THR A 274 -12.82 35.54 8.89
CA THR A 274 -13.83 36.43 9.51
C THR A 274 -13.33 37.13 10.79
N MET A 275 -12.04 37.01 11.12
CA MET A 275 -11.32 37.89 12.05
C MET A 275 -10.27 38.68 11.29
#